data_AF-A0A8H3M7H5-F1
#
_entry.id   AF-A0A8H3M7H5-F1
#
_cell.length_a   1.000
_cell.length_b   1.000
_cell.length_c   1.000
_cell.angle_alpha   90.00
_cell.angle_beta   90.00
_cell.angle_gamma   90.00
#
_symmetry.space_group_name_H-M   'P 1'
#
loop_
_entity.id
_entity.type
_entity.pdbx_description
1 polymer ?
#
loop_
_entity_poly.entity_id
_entity_poly.type
_entity_poly.pdbx_seq_one_letter_code
_entity_poly.pdbx_strand_id
1 'polypeptide(L)'
;MLLLDETSDAIAASGDGDTTHAIVVSGDDGTARAIVAIGDDGTAHVIVTSDDDGTARAIVASGDGGIARAVVASSDDGTARAIVASGDDGTARAIVASGDDGIARAIVASGDDGTAHAIVAIGNDGVVFGDDGTARAIVDNGDGVIARAIVASGDGGIAHAIVASGDDGTTHTVVASGDDGTARAIVANGDDGTARAIVASGDGGIARAIVTSGDDGTTRTVVASGDDSTARAIVASGDDGIARAIVASGDDARAIIASVAACDCGALDKQLIIVKYKKYDQKKKLYQHEHTDLLPYTVLYKPCDDPNELSI
;
A
#
# COMPACT_ATOMS: atom_id res chain seq x y z
N MET A 1 3.74 33.00 -1.41
CA MET A 1 4.39 33.57 -2.62
C MET A 1 3.65 32.97 -3.81
N LEU A 2 3.07 33.77 -4.70
CA LEU A 2 2.41 33.29 -5.92
C LEU A 2 3.34 33.66 -7.09
N LEU A 3 3.85 32.67 -7.80
CA LEU A 3 4.62 32.84 -9.04
C LEU A 3 3.73 32.38 -10.19
N LEU A 4 3.79 33.09 -11.32
CA LEU A 4 3.06 32.81 -12.55
C LEU A 4 4.07 32.92 -13.69
N ASP A 5 4.95 31.93 -13.81
CA ASP A 5 5.82 31.73 -14.96
C ASP A 5 5.90 30.22 -15.31
N GLU A 6 6.38 29.88 -16.51
CA GLU A 6 6.56 28.48 -16.98
C GLU A 6 7.37 27.62 -16.00
N THR A 7 8.08 28.25 -15.07
CA THR A 7 8.78 27.68 -13.94
C THR A 7 8.44 28.48 -12.68
N SER A 8 7.86 27.82 -11.68
CA SER A 8 7.51 28.46 -10.42
C SER A 8 8.16 27.70 -9.27
N ASP A 9 9.08 28.36 -8.56
CA ASP A 9 9.87 27.74 -7.48
C ASP A 9 9.65 28.47 -6.14
N ALA A 10 9.42 27.71 -5.08
CA ALA A 10 9.43 28.22 -3.70
C ALA A 10 10.41 27.42 -2.83
N ILE A 11 11.23 28.14 -2.07
CA ILE A 11 12.11 27.57 -1.04
C ILE A 11 11.84 28.30 0.26
N ALA A 12 11.50 27.57 1.32
CA ALA A 12 11.27 28.13 2.65
C ALA A 12 11.93 27.28 3.74
N ALA A 13 12.48 27.96 4.74
CA ALA A 13 12.96 27.37 5.97
C ALA A 13 12.45 28.18 7.15
N SER A 14 11.95 27.53 8.19
CA SER A 14 11.51 28.18 9.43
C SER A 14 12.04 27.43 10.66
N GLY A 15 12.08 28.10 11.80
CA GLY A 15 12.59 27.55 13.04
C GLY A 15 11.56 26.68 13.76
N ASP A 16 11.88 26.36 15.02
CA ASP A 16 11.07 25.48 15.86
C ASP A 16 9.74 26.15 16.23
N GLY A 17 8.66 25.36 16.26
CA GLY A 17 7.29 25.82 16.57
C GLY A 17 6.67 26.73 15.51
N ASP A 18 7.39 27.03 14.42
CA ASP A 18 6.89 27.89 13.35
C ASP A 18 5.87 27.19 12.46
N THR A 19 5.09 27.98 11.75
CA THR A 19 4.17 27.48 10.72
C THR A 19 4.50 28.09 9.36
N THR A 20 4.72 27.25 8.35
CA THR A 20 5.00 27.67 6.97
C THR A 20 3.90 27.20 6.03
N HIS A 21 3.42 28.13 5.20
CA HIS A 21 2.52 27.85 4.09
C HIS A 21 3.17 28.21 2.76
N ALA A 22 3.19 27.26 1.83
CA ALA A 22 3.66 27.49 0.46
C ALA A 22 2.61 27.04 -0.55
N ILE A 23 2.31 27.88 -1.52
CA ILE A 23 1.44 27.57 -2.65
C ILE A 23 2.22 27.93 -3.89
N VAL A 24 2.47 26.95 -4.76
CA VAL A 24 3.21 27.13 -6.00
C VAL A 24 2.35 26.62 -7.14
N VAL A 25 2.15 27.47 -8.14
CA VAL A 25 1.32 27.18 -9.29
C VAL A 25 2.15 27.51 -10.52
N SER A 26 2.17 26.64 -11.51
CA SER A 26 2.69 26.96 -12.84
C SER A 26 1.56 26.80 -13.86
N GLY A 27 1.62 27.57 -14.94
CA GLY A 27 0.62 27.49 -16.03
C GLY A 27 0.86 26.29 -16.94
N ASP A 28 0.20 26.32 -18.11
CA ASP A 28 0.24 25.29 -19.15
C ASP A 28 1.67 24.78 -19.42
N ASP A 29 1.84 23.46 -19.40
CA ASP A 29 3.11 22.74 -19.61
C ASP A 29 4.27 23.16 -18.68
N GLY A 30 3.95 23.91 -17.62
CA GLY A 30 4.92 24.52 -16.74
C GLY A 30 5.54 23.56 -15.72
N THR A 31 6.44 24.08 -14.90
CA THR A 31 7.09 23.35 -13.81
C THR A 31 6.92 24.09 -12.49
N ALA A 32 6.16 23.52 -11.57
CA ALA A 32 5.98 24.03 -10.22
C ALA A 32 6.81 23.21 -9.21
N ARG A 33 7.61 23.87 -8.37
CA ARG A 33 8.42 23.21 -7.32
C ARG A 33 8.34 23.93 -5.99
N ALA A 34 8.24 23.16 -4.91
CA ALA A 34 8.37 23.66 -3.56
C ALA A 34 9.35 22.81 -2.74
N ILE A 35 10.22 23.47 -1.99
CA ILE A 35 11.07 22.85 -0.97
C ILE A 35 10.84 23.59 0.35
N VAL A 36 10.29 22.90 1.34
CA VAL A 36 9.99 23.47 2.66
C VAL A 36 10.59 22.59 3.74
N ALA A 37 11.39 23.19 4.62
CA ALA A 37 11.93 22.55 5.82
C ALA A 37 11.56 23.37 7.05
N ILE A 38 11.14 22.70 8.12
CA ILE A 38 10.79 23.34 9.39
C ILE A 38 11.48 22.61 10.53
N GLY A 39 11.81 23.34 11.59
CA GLY A 39 12.37 22.80 12.82
C GLY A 39 11.39 21.95 13.63
N ASP A 40 11.74 21.68 14.88
CA ASP A 40 10.95 20.83 15.77
C ASP A 40 9.62 21.51 16.13
N ASP A 41 8.60 20.72 16.44
CA ASP A 41 7.23 21.14 16.75
C ASP A 41 6.55 22.04 15.69
N GLY A 42 7.18 22.22 14.53
CA GLY A 42 6.69 23.12 13.51
C GLY A 42 5.70 22.46 12.55
N THR A 43 5.04 23.29 11.74
CA THR A 43 4.00 22.84 10.80
C THR A 43 4.22 23.39 9.40
N ALA A 44 4.35 22.51 8.41
CA ALA A 44 4.45 22.85 7.00
C ALA A 44 3.20 22.41 6.23
N HIS A 45 2.62 23.35 5.47
CA HIS A 45 1.53 23.09 4.54
C HIS A 45 1.91 23.58 3.14
N VAL A 46 2.07 22.64 2.22
CA VAL A 46 2.54 22.92 0.86
C VAL A 46 1.53 22.43 -0.17
N ILE A 47 1.21 23.29 -1.13
CA ILE A 47 0.39 22.96 -2.29
C ILE A 47 1.21 23.29 -3.53
N VAL A 48 1.35 22.33 -4.43
CA VAL A 48 2.06 22.50 -5.71
C VAL A 48 1.17 21.98 -6.83
N THR A 49 0.84 22.84 -7.79
CA THR A 49 0.02 22.47 -8.95
C THR A 49 0.67 22.90 -10.25
N SER A 50 0.45 22.10 -11.29
CA SER A 50 0.79 22.44 -12.67
C SER A 50 -0.38 22.06 -13.57
N ASP A 51 -0.63 22.87 -14.59
CA ASP A 51 -1.66 22.60 -15.59
C ASP A 51 -1.08 21.80 -16.78
N ASP A 52 -1.97 21.22 -17.60
CA ASP A 52 -1.69 20.38 -18.78
C ASP A 52 -0.59 19.32 -18.54
N ASP A 53 0.37 19.17 -19.46
CA ASP A 53 1.46 18.17 -19.37
C ASP A 53 2.58 18.59 -18.38
N GLY A 54 2.27 19.56 -17.52
CA GLY A 54 3.22 20.17 -16.61
C GLY A 54 3.70 19.28 -15.47
N THR A 55 4.71 19.76 -14.76
CA THR A 55 5.38 19.02 -13.68
C THR A 55 5.22 19.73 -12.34
N ALA A 56 4.55 19.07 -11.38
CA ALA A 56 4.41 19.53 -10.01
C ALA A 56 5.29 18.70 -9.04
N ARG A 57 6.13 19.36 -8.23
CA ARG A 57 7.02 18.70 -7.25
C ARG A 57 7.04 19.38 -5.89
N ALA A 58 6.87 18.61 -4.82
CA ALA A 58 7.06 19.10 -3.46
C ALA A 58 8.04 18.23 -2.66
N ILE A 59 8.91 18.89 -1.90
CA ILE A 59 9.70 18.28 -0.83
C ILE A 59 9.35 19.03 0.45
N VAL A 60 8.82 18.32 1.44
CA VAL A 60 8.35 18.92 2.70
C VAL A 60 8.91 18.11 3.87
N ALA A 61 9.62 18.76 4.79
CA ALA A 61 10.17 18.13 5.98
C ALA A 61 9.87 18.95 7.24
N SER A 62 9.63 18.25 8.34
CA SER A 62 9.52 18.83 9.68
C SER A 62 10.42 18.07 10.65
N GLY A 63 10.93 18.74 11.68
CA GLY A 63 11.63 18.12 12.80
C GLY A 63 10.72 17.29 13.70
N ASP A 64 11.21 16.94 14.89
CA ASP A 64 10.51 16.09 15.86
C ASP A 64 9.23 16.78 16.37
N GLY A 65 8.18 16.03 16.67
CA GLY A 65 6.85 16.55 17.03
C GLY A 65 6.13 17.34 15.92
N GLY A 66 6.75 17.44 14.75
CA GLY A 66 6.34 18.31 13.67
C GLY A 66 5.26 17.75 12.73
N ILE A 67 4.74 18.60 11.87
CA ILE A 67 3.72 18.23 10.87
C ILE A 67 4.19 18.67 9.47
N ALA A 68 4.44 17.70 8.60
CA ALA A 68 4.74 17.94 7.19
C ALA A 68 3.57 17.50 6.31
N ARG A 69 2.99 18.43 5.53
CA ARG A 69 1.89 18.15 4.61
C ARG A 69 2.13 18.70 3.21
N ALA A 70 1.94 17.85 2.20
CA ALA A 70 1.95 18.23 0.80
C ALA A 70 0.68 17.79 0.07
N VAL A 71 0.19 18.66 -0.82
CA VAL A 71 -0.77 18.34 -1.88
C VAL A 71 -0.11 18.69 -3.20
N VAL A 72 0.06 17.70 -4.08
CA VAL A 72 0.76 17.87 -5.36
C VAL A 72 -0.13 17.34 -6.47
N ALA A 73 -0.42 18.16 -7.48
CA ALA A 73 -1.27 17.75 -8.59
C ALA A 73 -0.74 18.24 -9.93
N SER A 74 -0.93 17.42 -10.96
CA SER A 74 -0.82 17.79 -12.38
C SER A 74 -2.06 17.32 -13.12
N SER A 75 -2.35 17.95 -14.26
CA SER A 75 -3.43 17.52 -15.17
C SER A 75 -2.88 16.60 -16.27
N ASP A 76 -3.75 16.10 -17.14
CA ASP A 76 -3.44 15.37 -18.38
C ASP A 76 -2.26 14.38 -18.26
N ASP A 77 -1.24 14.47 -19.11
CA ASP A 77 -0.08 13.59 -19.13
C ASP A 77 1.02 14.05 -18.14
N GLY A 78 0.67 15.01 -17.28
CA GLY A 78 1.59 15.67 -16.37
C GLY A 78 2.20 14.76 -15.31
N THR A 79 3.14 15.30 -14.54
CA THR A 79 3.84 14.57 -13.49
C THR A 79 3.71 15.26 -12.13
N ALA A 80 3.12 14.56 -11.16
CA ALA A 80 3.00 14.99 -9.77
C ALA A 80 3.89 14.14 -8.85
N ARG A 81 4.77 14.79 -8.08
CA ARG A 81 5.65 14.09 -7.12
C ARG A 81 5.74 14.78 -5.77
N ALA A 82 5.57 14.01 -4.70
CA ALA A 82 5.78 14.48 -3.33
C ALA A 82 6.78 13.60 -2.57
N ILE A 83 7.69 14.24 -1.85
CA ILE A 83 8.48 13.63 -0.78
C ILE A 83 8.13 14.38 0.51
N VAL A 84 7.56 13.67 1.48
CA VAL A 84 7.09 14.27 2.74
C VAL A 84 7.67 13.49 3.90
N ALA A 85 8.38 14.17 4.80
CA ALA A 85 9.03 13.55 5.94
C ALA A 85 8.75 14.30 7.24
N SER A 86 8.74 13.58 8.34
CA SER A 86 8.64 14.11 9.70
C SER A 86 9.63 13.37 10.61
N GLY A 87 10.15 14.07 11.62
CA GLY A 87 10.89 13.45 12.72
C GLY A 87 10.00 12.60 13.63
N ASP A 88 10.55 12.24 14.78
CA ASP A 88 9.90 11.40 15.80
C ASP A 88 8.64 12.09 16.35
N ASP A 89 7.66 11.34 16.82
CA ASP A 89 6.33 11.79 17.29
C ASP A 89 5.53 12.61 16.25
N GLY A 90 6.03 12.71 15.02
CA GLY A 90 5.54 13.67 14.04
C GLY A 90 4.63 13.07 12.98
N THR A 91 4.06 13.93 12.13
CA THR A 91 3.07 13.56 11.12
C THR A 91 3.50 13.99 9.71
N ALA A 92 3.71 13.01 8.84
CA ALA A 92 3.94 13.22 7.41
C ALA A 92 2.73 12.80 6.59
N ARG A 93 2.23 13.69 5.72
CA ARG A 93 1.10 13.38 4.84
C ARG A 93 1.23 13.96 3.44
N ALA A 94 1.08 13.11 2.43
CA ALA A 94 1.02 13.50 1.03
C ALA A 94 -0.32 13.12 0.39
N ILE A 95 -0.85 14.03 -0.42
CA ILE A 95 -1.85 13.71 -1.46
C ILE A 95 -1.20 14.04 -2.78
N VAL A 96 -1.15 13.07 -3.70
CA VAL A 96 -0.55 13.23 -5.02
C VAL A 96 -1.53 12.74 -6.08
N ALA A 97 -1.79 13.54 -7.10
CA ALA A 97 -2.71 13.19 -8.17
C ALA A 97 -2.18 13.61 -9.55
N SER A 98 -2.51 12.85 -10.59
CA SER A 98 -2.30 13.23 -11.99
C SER A 98 -3.56 13.02 -12.84
N GLY A 99 -3.56 13.49 -14.09
CA GLY A 99 -4.55 13.08 -15.10
C GLY A 99 -4.32 11.65 -15.62
N ASP A 100 -5.23 11.18 -16.48
CA ASP A 100 -5.43 9.76 -16.85
C ASP A 100 -4.16 9.04 -17.34
N ASP A 101 -3.31 9.71 -18.11
CA ASP A 101 -2.05 9.16 -18.65
C ASP A 101 -0.79 9.65 -17.89
N GLY A 102 -1.00 10.42 -16.82
CA GLY A 102 0.07 11.07 -16.07
C GLY A 102 0.73 10.20 -15.00
N ILE A 103 1.67 10.80 -14.27
CA ILE A 103 2.48 10.11 -13.27
C ILE A 103 2.34 10.78 -11.90
N ALA A 104 1.57 10.17 -11.01
CA ALA A 104 1.60 10.47 -9.57
C ALA A 104 2.60 9.58 -8.81
N ARG A 105 3.44 10.19 -7.97
CA ARG A 105 4.33 9.49 -7.01
C ARG A 105 4.40 10.17 -5.66
N ALA A 106 4.22 9.39 -4.60
CA ALA A 106 4.44 9.83 -3.22
C ALA A 106 5.49 8.98 -2.51
N ILE A 107 6.40 9.64 -1.79
CA ILE A 107 7.25 9.04 -0.76
C ILE A 107 6.92 9.74 0.55
N VAL A 108 6.43 9.01 1.53
CA VAL A 108 6.05 9.56 2.84
C VAL A 108 6.75 8.80 3.95
N ALA A 109 7.39 9.51 4.87
CA ALA A 109 8.15 8.94 5.98
C ALA A 109 7.87 9.66 7.30
N SER A 110 7.81 8.94 8.41
CA SER A 110 7.87 9.48 9.77
C SER A 110 8.91 8.75 10.59
N GLY A 111 9.49 9.44 11.59
CA GLY A 111 10.32 8.83 12.62
C GLY A 111 9.50 8.02 13.62
N ASP A 112 10.13 7.74 14.76
CA ASP A 112 9.59 6.87 15.80
C ASP A 112 8.27 7.45 16.38
N ASP A 113 7.32 6.58 16.74
CA ASP A 113 5.95 6.85 17.18
C ASP A 113 5.17 7.76 16.19
N GLY A 114 5.67 7.92 14.98
CA GLY A 114 5.18 8.86 13.99
C GLY A 114 4.01 8.32 13.15
N THR A 115 3.44 9.22 12.35
CA THR A 115 2.39 8.85 11.38
C THR A 115 2.74 9.26 9.96
N ALA A 116 2.70 8.30 9.05
CA ALA A 116 2.97 8.48 7.62
C ALA A 116 1.74 8.10 6.80
N HIS A 117 1.21 9.06 6.04
CA HIS A 117 0.00 8.88 5.25
C HIS A 117 0.18 9.34 3.80
N ALA A 118 0.03 8.44 2.83
CA ALA A 118 -0.03 8.79 1.42
C ALA A 118 -1.39 8.46 0.80
N ILE A 119 -1.85 9.35 -0.05
CA ILE A 119 -2.92 9.10 -1.01
C ILE A 119 -2.35 9.41 -2.39
N VAL A 120 -2.37 8.42 -3.28
CA VAL A 120 -1.92 8.56 -4.66
C VAL A 120 -3.10 8.21 -5.56
N ALA A 121 -3.52 9.15 -6.40
CA ALA A 121 -4.57 8.93 -7.38
C ALA A 121 -3.99 9.11 -8.78
N ILE A 122 -4.28 8.17 -9.67
CA ILE A 122 -3.84 8.16 -11.08
C ILE A 122 -2.31 8.34 -11.20
N GLY A 123 -1.60 7.22 -11.03
CA GLY A 123 -0.16 7.16 -11.23
C GLY A 123 0.44 5.83 -10.81
N ASN A 124 1.65 5.57 -11.31
CA ASN A 124 2.23 4.24 -11.27
C ASN A 124 2.75 3.77 -9.89
N ASP A 125 3.02 4.66 -8.92
CA ASP A 125 3.73 4.26 -7.69
C ASP A 125 3.40 5.11 -6.43
N GLY A 126 3.30 4.46 -5.27
CA GLY A 126 3.24 5.06 -3.94
C GLY A 126 4.13 4.30 -2.95
N VAL A 127 4.92 5.00 -2.15
CA VAL A 127 5.81 4.41 -1.14
C VAL A 127 5.61 5.13 0.19
N VAL A 128 5.35 4.37 1.26
CA VAL A 128 5.11 4.90 2.60
C VAL A 128 5.92 4.09 3.61
N PHE A 129 6.67 4.79 4.45
CA PHE A 129 7.41 4.22 5.57
C PHE A 129 6.97 4.93 6.85
N GLY A 130 6.84 4.21 7.96
CA GLY A 130 6.83 4.78 9.29
C GLY A 130 7.77 3.94 10.15
N ASP A 131 8.53 4.56 11.05
CA ASP A 131 9.15 3.81 12.14
C ASP A 131 8.14 3.67 13.28
N ASP A 132 8.08 2.47 13.88
CA ASP A 132 7.25 2.00 15.04
C ASP A 132 5.83 2.60 15.30
N GLY A 133 5.26 3.30 14.31
CA GLY A 133 3.98 4.00 14.34
C GLY A 133 3.03 3.58 13.22
N THR A 134 2.26 4.52 12.67
CA THR A 134 1.22 4.21 11.65
C THR A 134 1.65 4.62 10.25
N ALA A 135 1.81 3.65 9.35
CA ALA A 135 2.04 3.84 7.93
C ALA A 135 0.81 3.44 7.11
N ARG A 136 0.26 4.36 6.32
CA ARG A 136 -0.91 4.11 5.47
C ARG A 136 -0.77 4.63 4.06
N ALA A 137 -1.09 3.78 3.08
CA ALA A 137 -1.21 4.16 1.68
C ALA A 137 -2.61 3.85 1.13
N ILE A 138 -3.18 4.79 0.38
CA ILE A 138 -4.25 4.52 -0.58
C ILE A 138 -3.69 4.81 -1.97
N VAL A 139 -3.83 3.85 -2.88
CA VAL A 139 -3.53 4.01 -4.30
C VAL A 139 -4.78 3.63 -5.09
N ASP A 140 -5.27 4.52 -5.93
CA ASP A 140 -6.46 4.31 -6.75
C ASP A 140 -6.18 4.76 -8.19
N ASN A 141 -6.32 3.84 -9.14
CA ASN A 141 -5.89 4.01 -10.52
C ASN A 141 -6.98 3.57 -11.50
N GLY A 142 -7.00 4.20 -12.68
CA GLY A 142 -7.85 3.81 -13.80
C GLY A 142 -7.41 2.51 -14.49
N ASP A 143 -7.98 2.28 -15.67
CA ASP A 143 -7.74 1.10 -16.50
C ASP A 143 -6.32 1.11 -17.10
N GLY A 144 -5.72 -0.07 -17.31
CA GLY A 144 -4.41 -0.24 -17.95
C GLY A 144 -3.21 0.29 -17.16
N VAL A 145 -3.43 0.84 -15.96
CA VAL A 145 -2.36 1.43 -15.13
C VAL A 145 -1.61 0.36 -14.33
N ILE A 146 -0.31 0.58 -14.11
CA ILE A 146 0.49 -0.25 -13.22
C ILE A 146 0.61 0.43 -11.86
N ALA A 147 -0.12 -0.01 -10.83
CA ALA A 147 0.02 0.51 -9.47
C ALA A 147 1.12 -0.24 -8.68
N ARG A 148 1.95 0.51 -7.95
CA ARG A 148 2.85 -0.06 -6.93
C ARG A 148 2.61 0.61 -5.58
N ALA A 149 2.51 -0.19 -4.53
CA ALA A 149 2.46 0.30 -3.16
C ALA A 149 3.45 -0.45 -2.28
N ILE A 150 4.29 0.27 -1.56
CA ILE A 150 5.15 -0.29 -0.51
C ILE A 150 4.79 0.43 0.78
N VAL A 151 4.35 -0.30 1.79
CA VAL A 151 4.01 0.25 3.11
C VAL A 151 4.73 -0.56 4.18
N ALA A 152 5.56 0.10 5.00
CA ALA A 152 6.23 -0.56 6.11
C ALA A 152 6.08 0.22 7.41
N SER A 153 5.96 -0.49 8.52
CA SER A 153 6.07 0.03 9.88
C SER A 153 7.13 -0.73 10.67
N GLY A 154 7.70 -0.11 11.71
CA GLY A 154 8.55 -0.78 12.71
C GLY A 154 7.78 -1.72 13.65
N ASP A 155 8.42 -2.11 14.73
CA ASP A 155 7.87 -2.96 15.80
C ASP A 155 6.68 -2.27 16.50
N GLY A 156 5.64 -3.00 16.88
CA GLY A 156 4.39 -2.47 17.44
C GLY A 156 3.55 -1.62 16.48
N GLY A 157 4.10 -1.26 15.32
CA GLY A 157 3.47 -0.37 14.35
C GLY A 157 2.34 -0.99 13.54
N ILE A 158 1.66 -0.13 12.77
CA ILE A 158 0.56 -0.52 11.88
C ILE A 158 0.90 -0.10 10.45
N ALA A 159 1.04 -1.07 9.56
CA ALA A 159 1.18 -0.86 8.13
C ALA A 159 -0.11 -1.25 7.40
N HIS A 160 -0.71 -0.30 6.68
CA HIS A 160 -1.98 -0.52 5.98
C HIS A 160 -1.96 0.03 4.54
N ALA A 161 -2.20 -0.84 3.56
CA ALA A 161 -2.37 -0.44 2.16
C ALA A 161 -3.76 -0.79 1.63
N ILE A 162 -4.34 0.14 0.87
CA ILE A 162 -5.48 -0.11 -0.01
C ILE A 162 -5.03 0.27 -1.42
N VAL A 163 -5.07 -0.68 -2.34
CA VAL A 163 -4.62 -0.48 -3.73
C VAL A 163 -5.69 -0.99 -4.67
N ALA A 164 -6.18 -0.12 -5.55
CA ALA A 164 -7.15 -0.44 -6.57
C ALA A 164 -6.63 -0.04 -7.95
N SER A 165 -6.99 -0.82 -8.96
CA SER A 165 -6.82 -0.48 -10.37
C SER A 165 -8.06 -0.92 -11.15
N GLY A 166 -8.34 -0.22 -12.25
CA GLY A 166 -9.38 -0.62 -13.19
C GLY A 166 -9.05 -1.88 -14.00
N ASP A 167 -9.75 -2.05 -15.11
CA ASP A 167 -9.60 -3.18 -16.05
C ASP A 167 -8.21 -3.13 -16.71
N ASP A 168 -7.67 -4.29 -17.13
CA ASP A 168 -6.30 -4.45 -17.65
C ASP A 168 -5.20 -3.98 -16.67
N GLY A 169 -5.57 -3.59 -15.46
CA GLY A 169 -4.69 -2.98 -14.47
C GLY A 169 -3.73 -3.99 -13.86
N THR A 170 -2.55 -3.53 -13.45
CA THR A 170 -1.59 -4.37 -12.74
C THR A 170 -1.20 -3.75 -11.41
N THR A 171 -1.40 -4.46 -10.30
CA THR A 171 -1.09 -3.97 -8.96
C THR A 171 0.01 -4.81 -8.30
N HIS A 172 0.99 -4.13 -7.69
CA HIS A 172 2.05 -4.75 -6.89
C HIS A 172 2.12 -4.08 -5.52
N THR A 173 1.72 -4.83 -4.50
CA THR A 173 1.60 -4.31 -3.14
C THR A 173 2.51 -5.09 -2.20
N VAL A 174 3.32 -4.39 -1.41
CA VAL A 174 4.11 -4.96 -0.33
C VAL A 174 3.75 -4.23 0.95
N VAL A 175 3.30 -4.97 1.96
CA VAL A 175 2.99 -4.42 3.30
C VAL A 175 3.75 -5.20 4.35
N ALA A 176 4.52 -4.52 5.18
CA ALA A 176 5.33 -5.15 6.21
C ALA A 176 5.20 -4.42 7.55
N SER A 177 5.27 -5.16 8.65
CA SER A 177 5.31 -4.63 10.01
C SER A 177 6.30 -5.44 10.85
N GLY A 178 6.89 -4.82 11.85
CA GLY A 178 7.82 -5.47 12.78
C GLY A 178 7.15 -6.47 13.73
N ASP A 179 7.87 -6.80 14.81
CA ASP A 179 7.37 -7.64 15.90
C ASP A 179 6.21 -6.94 16.62
N ASP A 180 5.23 -7.69 17.12
CA ASP A 180 3.96 -7.22 17.70
C ASP A 180 3.13 -6.29 16.78
N GLY A 181 3.56 -6.11 15.53
CA GLY A 181 2.99 -5.19 14.58
C GLY A 181 1.78 -5.74 13.82
N THR A 182 1.16 -4.89 13.01
CA THR A 182 0.03 -5.27 12.16
C THR A 182 0.25 -4.81 10.72
N ALA A 183 0.35 -5.76 9.80
CA ALA A 183 0.40 -5.54 8.36
C ALA A 183 -0.94 -5.92 7.69
N ARG A 184 -1.55 -4.98 6.97
CA ARG A 184 -2.82 -5.17 6.27
C ARG A 184 -2.76 -4.67 4.83
N ALA A 185 -3.17 -5.50 3.88
CA ALA A 185 -3.35 -5.10 2.49
C ALA A 185 -4.75 -5.46 1.98
N ILE A 186 -5.37 -4.53 1.28
CA ILE A 186 -6.52 -4.77 0.41
C ILE A 186 -6.09 -4.38 -1.00
N VAL A 187 -6.15 -5.34 -1.93
CA VAL A 187 -5.74 -5.13 -3.32
C VAL A 187 -6.85 -5.61 -4.24
N ALA A 188 -7.31 -4.76 -5.16
CA ALA A 188 -8.39 -5.08 -6.08
C ALA A 188 -8.07 -4.59 -7.50
N ASN A 189 -8.28 -5.43 -8.50
CA ASN A 189 -8.24 -5.05 -9.90
C ASN A 189 -9.58 -5.35 -10.59
N GLY A 190 -9.85 -4.65 -11.69
CA GLY A 190 -10.93 -4.96 -12.62
C GLY A 190 -10.69 -6.25 -13.42
N ASP A 191 -11.42 -6.39 -14.51
CA ASP A 191 -11.35 -7.51 -15.44
C ASP A 191 -9.99 -7.51 -16.16
N ASP A 192 -9.51 -8.70 -16.58
CA ASP A 192 -8.18 -8.91 -17.18
C ASP A 192 -6.99 -8.45 -16.30
N GLY A 193 -7.26 -8.04 -15.06
CA GLY A 193 -6.30 -7.40 -14.18
C GLY A 193 -5.38 -8.39 -13.47
N THR A 194 -4.14 -7.98 -13.20
CA THR A 194 -3.17 -8.75 -12.39
C THR A 194 -2.94 -8.12 -11.02
N ALA A 195 -3.44 -8.75 -9.95
CA ALA A 195 -3.23 -8.29 -8.58
C ALA A 195 -2.17 -9.13 -7.83
N ARG A 196 -1.16 -8.46 -7.28
CA ARG A 196 -0.09 -9.09 -6.50
C ARG A 196 0.08 -8.43 -5.15
N ALA A 197 0.09 -9.24 -4.09
CA ALA A 197 0.35 -8.75 -2.74
C ALA A 197 1.33 -9.64 -1.97
N ILE A 198 2.25 -9.00 -1.25
CA ILE A 198 3.08 -9.62 -0.22
C ILE A 198 2.78 -8.91 1.09
N VAL A 199 2.35 -9.65 2.11
CA VAL A 199 2.03 -9.09 3.43
C VAL A 199 2.77 -9.86 4.51
N ALA A 200 3.54 -9.16 5.33
CA ALA A 200 4.38 -9.78 6.36
C ALA A 200 4.29 -9.07 7.72
N SER A 201 4.37 -9.83 8.81
CA SER A 201 4.53 -9.30 10.17
C SER A 201 5.57 -10.11 10.94
N GLY A 202 6.24 -9.50 11.90
CA GLY A 202 7.16 -10.17 12.82
C GLY A 202 6.49 -11.12 13.83
N ASP A 203 7.23 -11.50 14.86
CA ASP A 203 6.78 -12.34 15.97
C ASP A 203 5.66 -11.63 16.75
N GLY A 204 4.66 -12.35 17.28
CA GLY A 204 3.49 -11.76 17.96
C GLY A 204 2.54 -10.95 17.05
N GLY A 205 2.91 -10.74 15.79
CA GLY A 205 2.23 -9.82 14.88
C GLY A 205 1.01 -10.38 14.13
N ILE A 206 0.43 -9.53 13.30
CA ILE A 206 -0.75 -9.85 12.47
C ILE A 206 -0.51 -9.46 11.02
N ALA A 207 -0.50 -10.45 10.12
CA ALA A 207 -0.45 -10.24 8.67
C ALA A 207 -1.80 -10.60 8.03
N ARG A 208 -2.42 -9.66 7.31
CA ARG A 208 -3.70 -9.90 6.61
C ARG A 208 -3.72 -9.34 5.20
N ALA A 209 -4.11 -10.18 4.24
CA ALA A 209 -4.31 -9.78 2.85
C ALA A 209 -5.72 -10.12 2.37
N ILE A 210 -6.34 -9.20 1.64
CA ILE A 210 -7.48 -9.46 0.77
C ILE A 210 -7.04 -9.06 -0.64
N VAL A 211 -7.07 -9.99 -1.58
CA VAL A 211 -6.63 -9.74 -2.96
C VAL A 211 -7.66 -10.27 -3.94
N THR A 212 -8.18 -9.40 -4.80
CA THR A 212 -9.24 -9.75 -5.75
C THR A 212 -8.92 -9.22 -7.15
N SER A 213 -9.38 -9.93 -8.18
CA SER A 213 -9.48 -9.43 -9.55
C SER A 213 -10.85 -9.78 -10.14
N GLY A 214 -11.24 -9.08 -11.19
CA GLY A 214 -12.42 -9.38 -12.01
C GLY A 214 -12.27 -10.66 -12.84
N ASP A 215 -13.10 -10.78 -13.86
CA ASP A 215 -13.11 -11.87 -14.82
C ASP A 215 -11.79 -11.91 -15.60
N ASP A 216 -11.33 -13.10 -15.98
CA ASP A 216 -10.03 -13.37 -16.62
C ASP A 216 -8.79 -12.86 -15.84
N GLY A 217 -9.01 -12.32 -14.65
CA GLY A 217 -7.99 -11.73 -13.80
C GLY A 217 -7.06 -12.77 -13.19
N THR A 218 -5.92 -12.29 -12.70
CA THR A 218 -4.95 -13.14 -11.99
C THR A 218 -4.55 -12.51 -10.66
N THR A 219 -4.78 -13.26 -9.58
CA THR A 219 -4.34 -12.89 -8.23
C THR A 219 -3.22 -13.80 -7.72
N ARG A 220 -2.18 -13.18 -7.16
CA ARG A 220 -1.09 -13.88 -6.46
C ARG A 220 -0.78 -13.23 -5.13
N THR A 221 -0.88 -14.00 -4.06
CA THR A 221 -0.70 -13.48 -2.70
C THR A 221 0.28 -14.32 -1.91
N VAL A 222 1.17 -13.65 -1.18
CA VAL A 222 2.00 -14.26 -0.15
C VAL A 222 1.71 -13.55 1.16
N VAL A 223 1.34 -14.31 2.19
CA VAL A 223 1.20 -13.79 3.55
C VAL A 223 2.15 -14.57 4.46
N ALA A 224 2.98 -13.86 5.22
CA ALA A 224 3.91 -14.45 6.16
C ALA A 224 3.75 -13.83 7.55
N SER A 225 3.96 -14.62 8.60
CA SER A 225 4.00 -14.10 9.97
C SER A 225 5.00 -14.88 10.83
N GLY A 226 5.56 -14.24 11.86
CA GLY A 226 6.55 -14.81 12.79
C GLY A 226 6.00 -15.86 13.75
N ASP A 227 6.70 -16.12 14.86
CA ASP A 227 6.22 -16.95 15.96
C ASP A 227 5.02 -16.27 16.68
N ASP A 228 4.14 -17.02 17.34
CA ASP A 228 3.01 -16.51 18.16
C ASP A 228 2.04 -15.54 17.42
N SER A 229 2.02 -15.60 16.11
CA SER A 229 1.40 -14.59 15.25
C SER A 229 0.12 -15.06 14.55
N THR A 230 -0.52 -14.19 13.77
CA THR A 230 -1.66 -14.55 12.92
C THR A 230 -1.44 -14.12 11.46
N ALA A 231 -1.48 -15.08 10.54
CA ALA A 231 -1.51 -14.84 9.10
C ALA A 231 -2.88 -15.16 8.50
N ARG A 232 -3.45 -14.22 7.72
CA ARG A 232 -4.69 -14.45 6.97
C ARG A 232 -4.60 -13.99 5.53
N ALA A 233 -5.07 -14.81 4.61
CA ALA A 233 -5.25 -14.44 3.21
C ALA A 233 -6.67 -14.74 2.75
N ILE A 234 -7.28 -13.81 2.04
CA ILE A 234 -8.48 -14.02 1.23
C ILE A 234 -8.11 -13.66 -0.19
N VAL A 235 -8.26 -14.60 -1.11
CA VAL A 235 -7.90 -14.40 -2.51
C VAL A 235 -9.05 -14.82 -3.42
N ALA A 236 -9.39 -13.98 -4.40
CA ALA A 236 -10.46 -14.27 -5.34
C ALA A 236 -10.13 -13.81 -6.76
N SER A 237 -10.72 -14.46 -7.73
CA SER A 237 -10.82 -13.98 -9.11
C SER A 237 -12.24 -14.22 -9.61
N GLY A 238 -12.66 -13.40 -10.60
CA GLY A 238 -13.87 -13.64 -11.39
C GLY A 238 -13.79 -14.90 -12.25
N ASP A 239 -14.73 -15.02 -13.19
CA ASP A 239 -14.84 -16.16 -14.09
C ASP A 239 -13.57 -16.32 -14.94
N ASP A 240 -13.19 -17.57 -15.23
CA ASP A 240 -11.95 -17.95 -15.94
C ASP A 240 -10.61 -17.44 -15.35
N GLY A 241 -10.67 -16.73 -14.22
CA GLY A 241 -9.50 -16.15 -13.56
C GLY A 241 -8.73 -17.12 -12.67
N ILE A 242 -7.50 -16.72 -12.33
CA ILE A 242 -6.54 -17.53 -11.56
C ILE A 242 -6.33 -16.91 -10.18
N ALA A 243 -6.58 -17.70 -9.14
CA ALA A 243 -6.32 -17.31 -7.75
C ALA A 243 -5.26 -18.20 -7.09
N ARG A 244 -4.15 -17.60 -6.64
CA ARG A 244 -3.04 -18.30 -6.00
C ARG A 244 -2.62 -17.62 -4.72
N ALA A 245 -2.45 -18.41 -3.66
CA ALA A 245 -2.12 -17.88 -2.36
C ALA A 245 -1.20 -18.81 -1.56
N ILE A 246 -0.17 -18.22 -0.96
CA ILE A 246 0.78 -18.87 -0.07
C ILE A 246 0.64 -18.22 1.30
N VAL A 247 0.43 -19.02 2.35
CA VAL A 247 0.47 -18.54 3.73
C VAL A 247 1.54 -19.29 4.50
N ALA A 248 2.50 -18.53 5.03
CA ALA A 248 3.57 -19.01 5.88
C ALA A 248 3.38 -18.49 7.31
N SER A 249 3.63 -19.34 8.31
CA SER A 249 3.59 -18.92 9.72
C SER A 249 4.70 -19.59 10.53
N GLY A 250 5.22 -18.87 11.53
CA GLY A 250 6.15 -19.39 12.53
C GLY A 250 5.53 -20.36 13.53
N ASP A 251 6.26 -20.63 14.60
CA ASP A 251 5.82 -21.53 15.68
C ASP A 251 4.65 -20.94 16.45
N ASP A 252 3.75 -21.82 16.91
CA ASP A 252 2.54 -21.47 17.66
C ASP A 252 1.62 -20.41 16.99
N ALA A 253 1.87 -20.11 15.72
CA ALA A 253 1.15 -19.16 14.92
C ALA A 253 -0.09 -19.76 14.23
N ARG A 254 -1.04 -18.89 13.91
CA ARG A 254 -2.29 -19.23 13.25
C ARG A 254 -2.31 -18.75 11.79
N ALA A 255 -2.22 -19.69 10.86
CA ALA A 255 -2.43 -19.47 9.43
C ALA A 255 -3.88 -19.78 9.01
N ILE A 256 -4.51 -18.87 8.27
CA ILE A 256 -5.87 -19.02 7.72
C ILE A 256 -5.89 -18.53 6.29
N ILE A 257 -6.61 -19.25 5.45
CA ILE A 257 -6.69 -18.90 4.04
C ILE A 257 -8.05 -19.27 3.46
N ALA A 258 -8.59 -18.37 2.66
CA ALA A 258 -9.81 -18.57 1.89
C ALA A 258 -9.56 -18.22 0.43
N SER A 259 -10.05 -19.07 -0.47
CA SER A 259 -10.10 -18.78 -1.90
C SER A 259 -11.56 -18.77 -2.35
N VAL A 260 -12.01 -17.69 -2.99
CA VAL A 260 -13.36 -17.54 -3.53
C VAL A 260 -13.26 -17.49 -5.06
N ALA A 261 -14.21 -18.07 -5.79
CA ALA A 261 -14.40 -17.68 -7.19
C ALA A 261 -15.86 -17.70 -7.59
N ALA A 262 -16.13 -16.93 -8.64
CA ALA A 262 -17.29 -17.11 -9.49
C ALA A 262 -17.13 -18.41 -10.30
N CYS A 263 -18.26 -19.02 -10.66
CA CYS A 263 -18.31 -20.30 -11.34
C CYS A 263 -19.01 -20.07 -12.68
N ASP A 264 -18.25 -20.14 -13.76
CA ASP A 264 -18.72 -20.75 -14.99
C ASP A 264 -17.82 -21.94 -15.37
N CYS A 265 -18.40 -22.90 -16.07
CA CYS A 265 -18.00 -24.31 -16.12
C CYS A 265 -16.74 -24.66 -16.96
N GLY A 266 -15.66 -23.87 -16.81
CA GLY A 266 -14.32 -24.06 -17.38
C GLY A 266 -13.26 -24.41 -16.33
N ALA A 267 -12.16 -25.04 -16.74
CA ALA A 267 -11.15 -25.63 -15.84
C ALA A 267 -10.39 -24.59 -14.98
N LEU A 268 -10.76 -24.44 -13.71
CA LEU A 268 -10.11 -23.54 -12.76
C LEU A 268 -8.78 -24.11 -12.20
N ASP A 269 -7.65 -23.41 -12.41
CA ASP A 269 -6.35 -23.70 -11.75
C ASP A 269 -6.18 -22.84 -10.49
N LYS A 270 -6.81 -23.28 -9.39
CA LYS A 270 -6.67 -22.66 -8.06
C LYS A 270 -5.65 -23.43 -7.24
N GLN A 271 -4.60 -22.75 -6.77
CA GLN A 271 -3.57 -23.39 -5.94
C GLN A 271 -3.45 -22.70 -4.59
N LEU A 272 -3.60 -23.52 -3.56
CA LEU A 272 -3.55 -23.11 -2.17
C LEU A 272 -2.42 -23.84 -1.45
N ILE A 273 -1.46 -23.09 -0.90
CA ILE A 273 -0.31 -23.66 -0.19
C ILE A 273 -0.21 -23.03 1.20
N ILE A 274 -0.25 -23.88 2.24
CA ILE A 274 0.02 -23.48 3.62
C ILE A 274 1.35 -24.10 4.05
N VAL A 275 2.28 -23.28 4.55
CA VAL A 275 3.60 -23.72 5.04
C VAL A 275 3.73 -23.34 6.51
N LYS A 276 3.95 -24.32 7.39
CA LYS A 276 4.27 -24.08 8.80
C LYS A 276 5.75 -24.37 9.06
N TYR A 277 6.45 -23.46 9.71
CA TYR A 277 7.84 -23.64 10.11
C TYR A 277 7.92 -23.93 11.61
N LYS A 278 8.63 -25.01 12.00
CA LYS A 278 9.07 -25.22 13.38
C LYS A 278 10.51 -24.76 13.59
N LYS A 279 10.80 -24.08 14.70
CA LYS A 279 12.12 -23.57 15.11
C LYS A 279 13.13 -24.71 15.24
N TYR A 280 14.37 -24.42 14.88
CA TYR A 280 15.46 -25.41 14.84
C TYR A 280 15.84 -25.88 16.26
N ASP A 281 15.63 -27.16 16.57
CA ASP A 281 16.11 -27.78 17.81
C ASP A 281 17.63 -28.00 17.71
N GLN A 282 18.41 -27.09 18.31
CA GLN A 282 19.88 -27.17 18.35
C GLN A 282 20.39 -28.47 18.99
N LYS A 283 19.62 -29.12 19.88
CA LYS A 283 20.01 -30.39 20.51
C LYS A 283 19.81 -31.59 19.58
N LYS A 284 18.88 -31.52 18.63
CA LYS A 284 18.57 -32.60 17.69
C LYS A 284 19.17 -32.43 16.29
N LYS A 285 19.71 -31.24 15.96
CA LYS A 285 20.28 -30.91 14.63
C LYS A 285 19.39 -31.33 13.45
N LEU A 286 18.08 -31.20 13.58
CA LEU A 286 17.09 -31.64 12.60
C LEU A 286 16.05 -30.54 12.42
N TYR A 287 15.79 -30.15 11.17
CA TYR A 287 14.56 -29.47 10.81
C TYR A 287 13.44 -30.51 10.84
N GLN A 288 12.43 -30.34 11.70
CA GLN A 288 11.18 -31.07 11.55
C GLN A 288 10.28 -30.26 10.61
N HIS A 289 10.32 -30.59 9.33
CA HIS A 289 9.31 -30.14 8.38
C HIS A 289 8.08 -31.02 8.57
N GLU A 290 7.02 -30.48 9.18
CA GLU A 290 5.71 -31.12 9.13
C GLU A 290 4.95 -30.51 7.94
N HIS A 291 4.98 -31.22 6.81
CA HIS A 291 3.90 -31.11 5.83
C HIS A 291 2.62 -31.54 6.55
N THR A 292 1.86 -30.59 7.08
CA THR A 292 0.53 -30.87 7.63
C THR A 292 -0.46 -30.68 6.50
N ASP A 293 -0.82 -31.80 5.87
CA ASP A 293 -2.06 -31.87 5.12
C ASP A 293 -3.22 -31.45 6.06
N LEU A 294 -3.91 -30.38 5.67
CA LEU A 294 -5.32 -30.08 5.96
C LEU A 294 -5.73 -30.00 7.46
N LEU A 295 -5.58 -28.82 8.08
CA LEU A 295 -6.47 -28.34 9.16
C LEU A 295 -7.58 -27.45 8.54
N PRO A 296 -8.76 -27.29 9.18
CA PRO A 296 -10.04 -27.16 8.48
C PRO A 296 -10.05 -25.97 7.52
N TYR A 297 -9.99 -26.28 6.23
CA TYR A 297 -10.25 -25.35 5.15
C TYR A 297 -11.77 -25.22 5.02
N THR A 298 -12.29 -24.00 5.13
CA THR A 298 -13.64 -23.73 4.66
C THR A 298 -13.51 -23.22 3.24
N VAL A 299 -13.61 -24.12 2.27
CA VAL A 299 -13.88 -23.69 0.89
C VAL A 299 -15.38 -23.43 0.83
N LEU A 300 -15.76 -22.15 0.84
CA LEU A 300 -17.13 -21.75 0.58
C LEU A 300 -17.36 -21.83 -0.93
N TYR A 301 -17.93 -22.94 -1.39
CA TYR A 301 -18.49 -23.03 -2.73
C TYR A 301 -19.90 -22.45 -2.69
N LYS A 302 -20.21 -21.50 -3.58
CA LYS A 302 -21.60 -21.22 -3.95
C LYS A 302 -21.94 -22.15 -5.13
N PRO A 303 -22.80 -23.16 -4.97
CA PRO A 303 -23.29 -23.91 -6.13
C PRO A 303 -24.11 -22.97 -7.03
N CYS A 304 -23.83 -22.98 -8.33
CA CYS A 304 -24.52 -22.13 -9.32
C CYS A 304 -25.95 -22.57 -9.66
N ASP A 305 -26.48 -23.60 -8.99
CA ASP A 305 -27.79 -24.18 -9.31
C ASP A 305 -28.86 -23.86 -8.26
N ASP A 306 -29.13 -22.57 -7.97
CA ASP A 306 -30.49 -22.06 -7.75
C ASP A 306 -30.48 -20.52 -7.53
N PRO A 307 -31.22 -19.71 -8.33
CA PRO A 307 -31.34 -18.27 -8.10
C PRO A 307 -32.10 -17.89 -6.80
N ASN A 308 -32.61 -18.86 -6.03
CA ASN A 308 -33.56 -18.62 -4.94
C ASN A 308 -33.10 -19.06 -3.53
N GLU A 309 -31.91 -19.61 -3.33
CA GLU A 309 -31.43 -19.90 -1.96
C GLU A 309 -30.47 -18.81 -1.45
N LEU A 310 -31.05 -17.78 -0.84
CA LEU A 310 -30.41 -16.96 0.16
C LEU A 310 -30.46 -17.70 1.51
N SER A 311 -29.31 -18.17 2.00
CA SER A 311 -29.16 -18.51 3.43
C SER A 311 -27.91 -17.85 3.99
N ILE A 312 -28.17 -17.00 4.99
CA ILE A 312 -27.29 -16.08 5.74
C ILE A 312 -26.20 -16.81 6.53
#